data_AF-A0A7S0NQI4-F1
#
_entry.id   AF-A0A7S0NQI4-F1
#
_cell.length_a   1.000
_cell.length_b   1.000
_cell.length_c   1.000
_cell.angle_alpha   90.00
_cell.angle_beta   90.00
_cell.angle_gamma   90.00
#
_symmetry.space_group_name_H-M   'P 1'
#
loop_
_entity.id
_entity.type
_entity.pdbx_description
1 polymer ?
#
loop_
_entity_poly.entity_id
_entity_poly.type
_entity_poly.pdbx_seq_one_letter_code
_entity_poly.pdbx_strand_id
1 'polypeptide(L)'
;QDLAGLCERRCSPVETDAIAVRTFDGIALNEFLLFHGLPSGIAPRVVLQGLDPRYAGEHFGRLFGQGTYLASNSSKSDIYTKPDSGNGLRCMLVVRACLGE
;
A
#
# COMPACT_ATOMS: atom_id res chain seq x y z
N GLN A 1 13.03 -10.41 -20.56
CA GLN A 1 13.25 -8.97 -20.80
C GLN A 1 14.03 -8.47 -19.60
N ASP A 2 15.29 -8.07 -19.80
CA ASP A 2 16.19 -7.63 -18.73
C ASP A 2 15.71 -6.29 -18.15
N LEU A 3 15.86 -6.09 -16.84
CA LEU A 3 15.53 -4.82 -16.15
C LEU A 3 16.22 -3.63 -16.82
N ALA A 4 17.37 -3.84 -17.46
CA ALA A 4 18.10 -2.83 -18.22
C ALA A 4 17.24 -2.17 -19.33
N GLY A 5 16.39 -2.95 -20.03
CA GLY A 5 15.56 -2.43 -21.13
C GLY A 5 14.33 -1.63 -20.68
N LEU A 6 13.93 -1.74 -19.40
CA LEU A 6 12.85 -0.92 -18.83
C LEU A 6 13.36 0.48 -18.40
N CYS A 7 14.66 0.61 -18.14
CA CYS A 7 15.29 1.84 -17.65
C CYS A 7 15.42 2.94 -18.72
N GLU A 8 15.38 2.58 -20.01
CA GLU A 8 15.44 3.57 -21.12
C GLU A 8 14.15 4.37 -21.30
N ARG A 9 13.05 3.97 -20.63
CA ARG A 9 11.83 4.78 -20.59
C ARG A 9 12.08 5.95 -19.65
N ARG A 10 12.23 7.15 -20.23
CA ARG A 10 12.18 8.43 -19.51
C ARG A 10 10.85 8.52 -18.75
N CYS A 11 10.81 8.06 -17.51
CA CYS A 11 9.71 8.29 -16.59
C CYS A 11 9.75 9.76 -16.16
N SER A 12 8.75 10.52 -16.54
CA SER A 12 8.49 11.81 -15.91
C SER A 12 7.91 11.56 -14.51
N PRO A 13 8.39 12.26 -13.46
CA PRO A 13 7.77 12.19 -12.15
C PRO A 13 6.28 12.54 -12.27
N VAL A 14 5.43 11.73 -11.66
CA VAL A 14 4.03 12.11 -11.46
C VAL A 14 4.00 12.91 -10.16
N GLU A 15 3.81 14.22 -10.26
CA GLU A 15 3.58 15.08 -9.10
C GLU A 15 2.16 14.87 -8.60
N THR A 16 1.99 13.89 -7.72
CA THR A 16 0.72 13.61 -7.07
C THR A 16 0.95 13.15 -5.65
N ASP A 17 0.13 13.66 -4.72
CA ASP A 17 0.17 13.20 -3.34
C ASP A 17 -0.28 11.75 -3.25
N ALA A 18 -1.33 11.35 -3.99
CA ALA A 18 -1.83 10.00 -4.13
C ALA A 18 -2.64 9.85 -5.43
N ILE A 19 -2.64 8.65 -6.03
CA ILE A 19 -3.39 8.40 -7.27
C ILE A 19 -4.89 8.36 -6.96
N ALA A 20 -5.62 9.40 -7.36
CA ALA A 20 -7.07 9.47 -7.21
C ALA A 20 -7.78 8.42 -8.08
N VAL A 21 -8.83 7.82 -7.54
CA VAL A 21 -9.68 6.85 -8.24
C VAL A 21 -11.09 7.43 -8.37
N ARG A 22 -11.71 7.20 -9.54
CA ARG A 22 -13.11 7.55 -9.78
C ARG A 22 -13.89 6.28 -10.05
N THR A 23 -14.84 5.98 -9.18
CA THR A 23 -15.69 4.81 -9.33
C THR A 23 -17.01 5.14 -10.04
N PHE A 24 -17.57 6.34 -9.82
CA PHE A 24 -18.84 6.78 -10.42
C PHE A 24 -18.72 8.16 -11.06
N ASP A 25 -19.34 8.36 -12.22
CA ASP A 25 -19.38 9.65 -12.87
C ASP A 25 -20.23 10.65 -12.07
N GLY A 26 -19.71 11.86 -11.90
CA GLY A 26 -20.40 12.94 -11.17
C GLY A 26 -20.36 12.83 -9.64
N ILE A 27 -19.74 11.80 -9.05
CA ILE A 27 -19.60 11.64 -7.59
C ILE A 27 -18.13 11.55 -7.20
N ALA A 28 -17.69 12.39 -6.28
CA ALA A 28 -16.34 12.37 -5.71
C ALA A 28 -16.37 11.73 -4.32
N LEU A 29 -15.82 10.51 -4.17
CA LEU A 29 -15.85 9.73 -2.92
C LEU A 29 -14.57 9.86 -2.08
N ASN A 30 -13.68 10.80 -2.42
CA ASN A 30 -12.36 10.93 -1.79
C ASN A 30 -11.57 9.59 -1.80
N GLU A 31 -11.59 8.92 -2.96
CA GLU A 31 -11.00 7.59 -3.17
C GLU A 31 -9.60 7.66 -3.77
N PHE A 32 -8.66 6.90 -3.20
CA PHE A 32 -7.28 6.86 -3.67
C PHE A 32 -6.71 5.43 -3.68
N LEU A 33 -5.71 5.21 -4.52
CA LEU A 33 -4.78 4.08 -4.37
C LEU A 33 -3.68 4.46 -3.40
N LEU A 34 -3.54 3.67 -2.34
CA LEU A 34 -2.55 3.86 -1.28
C LEU A 34 -1.82 2.55 -1.01
N PHE A 35 -0.65 2.64 -0.41
CA PHE A 35 0.21 1.51 -0.08
C PHE A 35 -0.01 1.04 1.36
N HIS A 36 0.06 -0.27 1.57
CA HIS A 36 0.08 -0.90 2.89
C HIS A 36 1.25 -1.88 2.99
N GLY A 37 2.19 -1.58 3.90
CA GLY A 37 3.32 -2.45 4.21
C GLY A 37 2.97 -3.53 5.23
N LEU A 38 3.40 -4.76 4.96
CA LEU A 38 3.22 -5.91 5.82
C LEU A 38 4.35 -6.93 5.68
N PRO A 39 4.59 -7.80 6.67
CA PRO A 39 5.44 -8.98 6.49
C PRO A 39 4.94 -9.87 5.34
N SER A 40 5.84 -10.29 4.43
CA SER A 40 5.45 -11.10 3.25
C SER A 40 4.68 -12.37 3.62
N GLY A 41 5.04 -13.04 4.72
CA GLY A 41 4.41 -14.27 5.17
C GLY A 41 2.93 -14.15 5.58
N ILE A 42 2.42 -12.93 5.84
CA ILE A 42 1.01 -12.72 6.19
C ILE A 42 0.18 -12.23 4.99
N ALA A 43 0.80 -11.82 3.88
CA ALA A 43 0.10 -11.28 2.72
C ALA A 43 -1.00 -12.21 2.18
N PRO A 44 -0.80 -13.55 2.05
CA PRO A 44 -1.86 -14.44 1.58
C PRO A 44 -3.10 -14.44 2.49
N ARG A 45 -2.90 -14.33 3.82
CA ARG A 45 -4.00 -14.26 4.78
C ARG A 45 -4.76 -12.94 4.68
N VAL A 46 -4.03 -11.83 4.57
CA VAL A 46 -4.65 -10.49 4.43
C VAL A 46 -5.42 -10.37 3.12
N VAL A 47 -4.91 -10.93 2.02
CA VAL A 47 -5.63 -10.94 0.74
C VAL A 47 -6.93 -11.77 0.83
N LEU A 48 -6.92 -12.87 1.59
CA LEU A 48 -8.09 -13.72 1.75
C LEU A 48 -9.12 -13.15 2.75
N GLN A 49 -8.66 -12.57 3.85
CA GLN A 49 -9.50 -12.18 5.00
C GLN A 49 -9.80 -10.67 5.04
N GLY A 50 -9.07 -9.88 4.27
CA GLY A 50 -9.11 -8.42 4.32
C GLY A 50 -8.17 -7.82 5.36
N LEU A 51 -8.08 -6.50 5.34
CA LEU A 51 -7.38 -5.70 6.35
C LEU A 51 -8.28 -5.58 7.58
N ASP A 52 -7.82 -6.12 8.71
CA ASP A 52 -8.56 -6.09 9.96
C ASP A 52 -7.92 -5.07 10.93
N PRO A 53 -8.59 -3.94 11.20
CA PRO A 53 -8.10 -2.90 12.11
C PRO A 53 -7.79 -3.40 13.51
N ARG A 54 -8.34 -4.55 13.93
CA ARG A 54 -8.12 -5.07 15.28
C ARG A 54 -6.65 -5.39 15.54
N TYR A 55 -5.94 -5.86 14.51
CA TYR A 55 -4.50 -6.17 14.57
C TYR A 55 -3.60 -4.95 14.39
N ALA A 56 -4.16 -3.75 14.24
CA ALA A 56 -3.38 -2.54 14.07
C ALA A 56 -2.45 -2.31 15.27
N GLY A 57 -1.17 -2.06 15.00
CA GLY A 57 -0.19 -1.62 15.99
C GLY A 57 0.43 -2.71 16.86
N GLU A 58 0.15 -3.99 16.62
CA GLU A 58 0.83 -5.10 17.32
C GLU A 58 2.36 -5.06 17.14
N HIS A 59 2.83 -4.55 15.99
CA HIS A 59 4.26 -4.54 15.66
C HIS A 59 4.95 -3.17 15.76
N PHE A 60 4.22 -2.06 15.58
CA PHE A 60 4.82 -0.73 15.40
C PHE A 60 4.09 0.40 16.16
N GLY A 61 3.21 0.04 17.10
CA GLY A 61 2.43 1.01 17.87
C GLY A 61 1.25 1.61 17.09
N ARG A 62 0.50 2.48 17.77
CA ARG A 62 -0.75 3.10 17.28
C ARG A 62 -0.68 4.61 17.38
N LEU A 63 -0.06 5.28 16.41
CA LEU A 63 0.08 6.74 16.44
C LEU A 63 -1.27 7.47 16.39
N PHE A 64 -2.24 6.91 15.64
CA PHE A 64 -3.57 7.49 15.44
C PHE A 64 -4.69 6.54 15.88
N GLY A 65 -4.39 5.65 16.82
CA GLY A 65 -5.36 4.66 17.34
C GLY A 65 -5.40 3.35 16.54
N GLN A 66 -6.48 2.59 16.76
CA GLN A 66 -6.71 1.28 16.14
C GLN A 66 -7.31 1.46 14.74
N GLY A 67 -6.55 1.14 13.70
CA GLY A 67 -6.96 1.41 12.32
C GLY A 67 -6.05 0.75 11.28
N THR A 68 -6.53 0.70 10.04
CA THR A 68 -5.68 0.33 8.90
C THR A 68 -4.85 1.54 8.49
N TYR A 69 -3.53 1.39 8.50
CA TYR A 69 -2.60 2.46 8.13
C TYR A 69 -2.19 2.30 6.68
N LEU A 70 -2.39 3.35 5.89
CA LEU A 70 -2.03 3.44 4.49
C LEU A 70 -1.08 4.63 4.28
N ALA A 71 -0.24 4.57 3.25
CA ALA A 71 0.62 5.67 2.87
C ALA A 71 0.57 5.91 1.37
N SER A 72 0.70 7.16 0.94
CA SER A 72 0.66 7.46 -0.49
C SER A 72 2.00 7.22 -1.20
N ASN A 73 3.10 7.24 -0.44
CA ASN A 73 4.41 6.83 -0.89
C ASN A 73 4.71 5.38 -0.53
N SER A 74 5.19 4.62 -1.50
CA SER A 74 5.62 3.23 -1.28
C SER A 74 6.77 3.15 -0.28
N SER A 75 7.72 4.12 -0.30
CA SER A 75 8.86 4.14 0.62
C SER A 75 8.48 4.21 2.10
N LYS A 76 7.39 4.89 2.45
CA LYS A 76 6.88 4.90 3.83
C LYS A 76 6.23 3.58 4.21
N SER A 77 5.60 2.89 3.26
CA SER A 77 5.05 1.56 3.52
C SER A 77 6.15 0.49 3.58
N ASP A 78 7.24 0.67 2.84
CA ASP A 78 8.34 -0.31 2.76
C ASP A 78 8.98 -0.60 4.12
N ILE A 79 9.08 0.41 5.00
CA ILE A 79 9.63 0.24 6.36
C ILE A 79 8.84 -0.73 7.23
N TYR A 80 7.58 -1.03 6.86
CA TYR A 80 6.71 -1.98 7.56
C TYR A 80 6.72 -3.38 6.92
N THR A 81 7.46 -3.57 5.84
CA THR A 81 7.60 -4.89 5.21
C THR A 81 8.69 -5.71 5.89
N LYS A 82 8.57 -7.04 5.81
CA LYS A 82 9.64 -7.98 6.16
C LYS A 82 9.85 -8.94 4.99
N PRO A 83 11.10 -9.20 4.58
CA PRO A 83 11.38 -10.11 3.48
C PRO A 83 10.89 -11.52 3.82
N ASP A 84 10.41 -12.23 2.81
CA ASP A 84 10.10 -13.64 2.93
C ASP A 84 11.38 -14.45 3.18
N SER A 85 11.33 -15.41 4.10
CA SER A 85 12.52 -16.19 4.49
C SER A 85 13.04 -17.12 3.39
N GLY A 86 12.20 -17.49 2.42
CA GLY A 86 12.57 -18.43 1.36
C GLY A 86 13.25 -17.77 0.16
N ASN A 87 12.90 -16.53 -0.17
CA ASN A 87 13.40 -15.84 -1.37
C ASN A 87 13.89 -14.40 -1.15
N GLY A 88 13.78 -13.86 0.07
CA GLY A 88 14.20 -12.51 0.40
C GLY A 88 13.30 -11.39 -0.15
N LEU A 89 12.21 -11.73 -0.85
CA LEU A 89 11.32 -10.75 -1.48
C LEU A 89 10.38 -10.11 -0.46
N ARG A 90 10.15 -8.81 -0.63
CA ARG A 90 9.19 -8.03 0.15
C ARG A 90 7.88 -7.92 -0.60
N CYS A 91 6.78 -7.92 0.15
CA CYS A 91 5.44 -7.72 -0.38
C CYS A 91 4.84 -6.43 0.20
N MET A 92 4.05 -5.74 -0.62
CA MET A 92 3.26 -4.57 -0.24
C MET A 92 1.93 -4.67 -0.95
N LEU A 93 0.86 -4.22 -0.31
CA LEU A 93 -0.46 -4.16 -0.93
C LEU A 93 -0.71 -2.76 -1.47
N VAL A 94 -1.32 -2.69 -2.65
CA VAL A 94 -1.95 -1.46 -3.16
C VAL A 94 -3.44 -1.58 -2.86
N VAL A 95 -3.96 -0.62 -2.10
CA VAL A 95 -5.30 -0.62 -1.54
C VAL A 95 -6.05 0.57 -2.10
N ARG A 96 -7.23 0.34 -2.67
CA ARG A 96 -8.19 1.41 -2.94
C ARG A 96 -8.94 1.72 -1.64
N ALA A 97 -8.90 2.97 -1.19
CA ALA A 97 -9.55 3.39 0.05
C ALA A 97 -10.39 4.65 -0.15
N CYS A 98 -11.60 4.69 0.43
CA CYS A 98 -12.40 5.89 0.61
C CYS A 98 -11.95 6.58 1.91
N LEU A 99 -11.47 7.82 1.83
CA LEU A 99 -10.94 8.53 3.00
C LEU A 99 -11.98 9.32 3.80
N GLY A 100 -13.20 9.45 3.29
CA GLY A 100 -14.28 10.20 3.94
C GLY A 100 -14.25 11.69 3.57
N GLU A 101 -14.70 12.54 4.50
CA GLU A 101 -14.82 14.01 4.33
C GLU A 101 -13.56 14.76 4.75
#